data_AF-A0A1M5FMN5-F1
#
_entry.id   AF-A0A1M5FMN5-F1
#
_cell.length_a   1.000
_cell.length_b   1.000
_cell.length_c   1.000
_cell.angle_alpha   90.00
_cell.angle_beta   90.00
_cell.angle_gamma   90.00
#
_symmetry.space_group_name_H-M   'P 1'
#
loop_
_entity.id
_entity.type
_entity.pdbx_description
1 polymer ?
#
loop_
_entity_poly.entity_id
_entity_poly.type
_entity_poly.pdbx_seq_one_letter_code
_entity_poly.pdbx_strand_id
1 'polypeptide(L)'
;MKKILLALSIILLLSGCYKDDINDLKNDVNDLKNRMAQYENLLDVLNKRLYVVSYETKDGSYVITMSDGSKLTVRNTSSFIKIGENGNWWIDGVDTGTSAKGQNGDKGEAVKITIGSNGNWIIDGTDTGVSASGQKGKDAAEIISVSLANGIMTFTFADGRTISINASAPEITLPNPTGGFTVDKMQWFKVEAKTANASGATYKWLVNDQEVAATIDLFYVFANAGTYNVEFRAKNGVGESSKNFTLTVAEKTYLNRITRVFDFFPAPGQFINTLPAATAADTDETMRAKAETALTTGSMVSLGGFGGYVQFGFDHTIVNKDGADFVVLGNAFTDWSEPGIVMVSYDANGNGIADDEWFEIAGSEHNKPTTIKNYEITYYKPETEPANANEPNYIRWTDNQGQTGYLAKNQFHRQSFYPLWKGNTVTLKGTFLKSNIYDKSGTGTNWANPAYEWGYTDNWANTDARGYIDISWAVNAKGESVKLKGIDFIKVYNSNRAEGGWLGEVSTEVSGFKDLNLP
;
A
#
# COMPACT_ATOMS: atom_id res chain seq x y z
N MET A 1 -36.69 -56.94 -47.69
CA MET A 1 -36.73 -56.57 -46.25
C MET A 1 -35.69 -57.28 -45.38
N LYS A 2 -35.35 -58.57 -45.58
CA LYS A 2 -34.36 -59.29 -44.73
C LYS A 2 -32.88 -58.91 -44.90
N LYS A 3 -32.46 -58.23 -45.98
CA LYS A 3 -31.06 -57.82 -46.20
C LYS A 3 -30.70 -56.42 -45.66
N ILE A 4 -31.69 -55.60 -45.30
CA ILE A 4 -31.46 -54.25 -44.74
C ILE A 4 -31.43 -54.29 -43.19
N LEU A 5 -32.13 -55.23 -42.56
CA LEU A 5 -32.09 -55.41 -41.09
C LEU A 5 -30.72 -55.92 -40.58
N LEU A 6 -30.00 -56.73 -41.37
CA LEU A 6 -28.70 -57.30 -40.96
C LEU A 6 -27.55 -56.27 -41.02
N ALA A 7 -27.67 -55.28 -41.92
CA ALA A 7 -26.69 -54.19 -42.02
C ALA A 7 -26.87 -53.15 -40.90
N LEU A 8 -28.11 -52.90 -40.44
CA LEU A 8 -28.37 -52.01 -39.30
C LEU A 8 -27.91 -52.63 -37.97
N SER A 9 -28.05 -53.95 -37.79
CA SER A 9 -27.60 -54.64 -36.56
C SER A 9 -26.07 -54.68 -36.43
N ILE A 10 -25.32 -54.74 -37.53
CA ILE A 10 -23.85 -54.76 -37.50
C ILE A 10 -23.28 -53.35 -37.24
N ILE A 11 -23.94 -52.29 -37.69
CA ILE A 11 -23.57 -50.89 -37.39
C ILE A 11 -23.93 -50.50 -35.94
N LEU A 12 -24.99 -51.08 -35.37
CA LEU A 12 -25.34 -50.93 -33.94
C LEU A 12 -24.45 -51.74 -32.99
N LEU A 13 -23.91 -52.89 -33.43
CA LEU A 13 -22.96 -53.71 -32.65
C LEU A 13 -21.53 -53.13 -32.65
N LEU A 14 -21.12 -52.45 -33.72
CA LEU A 14 -19.80 -51.80 -33.78
C LEU A 14 -19.76 -50.45 -33.03
N SER A 15 -20.88 -49.73 -32.93
CA SER A 15 -20.93 -48.43 -32.25
C SER A 15 -20.93 -48.52 -30.71
N GLY A 16 -21.28 -49.68 -30.14
CA GLY A 16 -21.16 -49.94 -28.69
C GLY A 16 -19.71 -50.07 -28.24
N CYS A 17 -18.95 -50.98 -28.87
CA CYS A 17 -17.54 -51.20 -28.55
C CYS A 17 -16.68 -49.94 -28.74
N TYR A 18 -16.88 -49.17 -29.82
CA TYR A 18 -16.13 -47.93 -30.03
C TYR A 18 -16.45 -46.83 -29.00
N LYS A 19 -17.66 -46.81 -28.43
CA LYS A 19 -18.04 -45.76 -27.48
C LYS A 19 -17.42 -45.99 -26.11
N ASP A 20 -17.31 -47.25 -25.72
CA ASP A 20 -16.63 -47.67 -24.49
C ASP A 20 -15.11 -47.46 -24.64
N ASP A 21 -14.52 -47.90 -25.76
CA ASP A 21 -13.11 -47.62 -26.08
C ASP A 21 -12.78 -46.11 -26.11
N ILE A 22 -13.70 -45.27 -26.61
CA ILE A 22 -13.54 -43.79 -26.62
C ILE A 22 -13.67 -43.18 -25.22
N ASN A 23 -14.53 -43.73 -24.37
CA ASN A 23 -14.69 -43.26 -23.00
C ASN A 23 -13.50 -43.66 -22.14
N ASP A 24 -12.98 -44.87 -22.32
CA ASP A 24 -11.75 -45.34 -21.69
C ASP A 24 -10.56 -44.49 -22.12
N LEU A 25 -10.42 -44.18 -23.42
CA LEU A 25 -9.38 -43.27 -23.90
C LEU A 25 -9.52 -41.85 -23.30
N LYS A 26 -10.74 -41.34 -23.12
CA LYS A 26 -10.97 -40.03 -22.48
C LYS A 26 -10.59 -40.04 -21.01
N ASN A 27 -10.87 -41.14 -20.31
CA ASN A 27 -10.50 -41.32 -18.92
C ASN A 27 -8.98 -41.38 -18.78
N ASP A 28 -8.30 -42.15 -19.62
CA ASP A 28 -6.84 -42.23 -19.67
C ASP A 28 -6.20 -40.87 -19.99
N VAL A 29 -6.77 -40.12 -20.95
CA VAL A 29 -6.28 -38.77 -21.30
C VAL A 29 -6.49 -37.79 -20.15
N ASN A 30 -7.59 -37.88 -19.41
CA ASN A 30 -7.83 -37.03 -18.25
C ASN A 30 -6.90 -37.40 -17.08
N ASP A 31 -6.63 -38.68 -16.86
CA ASP A 31 -5.64 -39.13 -15.87
C ASP A 31 -4.23 -38.65 -16.23
N LEU A 32 -3.83 -38.78 -17.50
CA LEU A 32 -2.56 -38.26 -18.01
C LEU A 32 -2.45 -36.74 -17.83
N LYS A 33 -3.51 -35.97 -18.11
CA LYS A 33 -3.54 -34.51 -17.88
C LYS A 33 -3.38 -34.17 -16.40
N ASN A 34 -4.07 -34.87 -15.51
CA ASN A 34 -3.95 -34.67 -14.07
C ASN A 34 -2.54 -34.99 -13.57
N ARG A 35 -1.93 -36.07 -14.07
CA ARG A 35 -0.53 -36.44 -13.75
C ARG A 35 0.48 -35.44 -14.30
N MET A 36 0.28 -34.92 -15.51
CA MET A 36 1.12 -33.85 -16.07
C MET A 36 1.06 -32.58 -15.22
N ALA A 37 -0.13 -32.16 -14.79
CA ALA A 37 -0.29 -31.00 -13.91
C ALA A 37 0.42 -31.20 -12.55
N GLN A 38 0.40 -32.43 -12.00
CA GLN A 38 1.16 -32.75 -10.79
C GLN A 38 2.68 -32.69 -11.01
N TYR A 39 3.19 -33.16 -12.15
CA TYR A 39 4.62 -33.07 -12.47
C TYR A 39 5.08 -31.64 -12.77
N GLU A 40 4.25 -30.82 -13.42
CA GLU A 40 4.53 -29.40 -13.63
C GLU A 40 4.60 -28.64 -12.30
N ASN A 41 3.68 -28.94 -11.37
CA ASN A 41 3.71 -28.39 -10.01
C ASN A 41 4.98 -28.83 -9.25
N LEU A 42 5.34 -30.13 -9.31
CA LEU A 42 6.57 -30.63 -8.71
C LEU A 42 7.83 -30.00 -9.31
N LEU A 43 7.85 -29.77 -10.63
CA LEU A 43 8.95 -29.10 -11.31
C LEU A 43 9.07 -27.64 -10.90
N ASP A 44 7.95 -26.93 -10.74
CA ASP A 44 7.91 -25.56 -10.22
C ASP A 44 8.39 -25.49 -8.76
N VAL A 45 7.94 -26.43 -7.92
CA VAL A 45 8.41 -26.60 -6.53
C VAL A 45 9.93 -26.81 -6.46
N LEU A 46 10.46 -27.71 -7.29
CA LEU A 46 11.90 -28.01 -7.34
C LEU A 46 12.71 -26.82 -7.87
N ASN A 47 12.19 -26.09 -8.86
CA ASN A 47 12.85 -24.92 -9.43
C ASN A 47 12.85 -23.72 -8.48
N LYS A 48 11.77 -23.52 -7.72
CA LYS A 48 11.65 -22.45 -6.71
C LYS A 48 12.28 -22.82 -5.36
N ARG A 49 12.78 -24.05 -5.21
CA ARG A 49 13.33 -24.64 -3.98
C ARG A 49 12.43 -24.40 -2.76
N LEU A 50 11.12 -24.59 -2.96
CA LEU A 50 10.14 -24.44 -1.90
C LEU A 50 10.37 -25.49 -0.81
N TYR A 51 10.05 -25.14 0.44
CA TYR A 51 10.14 -26.04 1.58
C TYR A 51 8.75 -26.36 2.12
N VAL A 52 8.60 -27.53 2.75
CA VAL A 52 7.33 -27.93 3.36
C VAL A 52 7.15 -27.19 4.68
N VAL A 53 5.97 -26.61 4.84
CA VAL A 53 5.55 -25.92 6.07
C VAL A 53 4.74 -26.89 6.95
N SER A 54 3.91 -27.73 6.35
CA SER A 54 3.09 -28.71 7.06
C SER A 54 2.65 -29.84 6.13
N TYR A 55 2.18 -30.94 6.71
CA TYR A 55 1.44 -31.98 5.99
C TYR A 55 0.27 -32.48 6.84
N GLU A 56 -0.78 -32.95 6.18
CA GLU A 56 -1.93 -33.59 6.83
C GLU A 56 -2.34 -34.86 6.08
N THR A 57 -2.92 -35.82 6.80
CA THR A 57 -3.48 -37.03 6.19
C THR A 57 -4.98 -36.83 6.01
N LYS A 58 -5.46 -36.98 4.77
CA LYS A 58 -6.87 -36.82 4.41
C LYS A 58 -7.26 -37.82 3.34
N ASP A 59 -8.32 -38.60 3.59
CA ASP A 59 -8.93 -39.52 2.62
C ASP A 59 -7.92 -40.47 1.94
N GLY A 60 -7.01 -41.07 2.72
CA GLY A 60 -5.98 -41.98 2.20
C GLY A 60 -4.86 -41.29 1.40
N SER A 61 -4.73 -39.97 1.52
CA SER A 61 -3.67 -39.17 0.88
C SER A 61 -2.97 -38.26 1.89
N TYR A 62 -1.72 -37.90 1.61
CA TYR A 62 -1.03 -36.78 2.22
C TYR A 62 -1.33 -35.51 1.44
N VAL A 63 -1.71 -34.45 2.14
CA VAL A 63 -1.76 -33.09 1.62
C VAL A 63 -0.59 -32.32 2.22
N ILE A 64 0.46 -32.12 1.41
CA ILE A 64 1.69 -31.44 1.79
C ILE A 64 1.55 -29.97 1.40
N THR A 65 1.71 -29.05 2.36
CA THR A 65 1.64 -27.61 2.12
C THR A 65 3.05 -27.02 2.04
N MET A 66 3.34 -26.34 0.93
CA MET A 66 4.62 -25.71 0.63
C MET A 66 4.68 -24.27 1.14
N SER A 67 5.88 -23.68 1.16
CA SER A 67 6.14 -22.32 1.68
C SER A 67 5.44 -21.19 0.92
N ASP A 68 5.00 -21.43 -0.32
CA ASP A 68 4.19 -20.50 -1.10
C ASP A 68 2.67 -20.76 -0.95
N GLY A 69 2.29 -21.71 -0.11
CA GLY A 69 0.90 -22.13 0.12
C GLY A 69 0.39 -23.17 -0.88
N SER A 70 1.17 -23.54 -1.91
CA SER A 70 0.79 -24.62 -2.83
C SER A 70 0.68 -25.95 -2.08
N LYS A 71 -0.22 -26.81 -2.56
CA LYS A 71 -0.50 -28.12 -1.94
C LYS A 71 -0.20 -29.25 -2.90
N LEU A 72 0.67 -30.17 -2.48
CA LEU A 72 0.93 -31.42 -3.18
C LEU A 72 0.13 -32.54 -2.51
N THR A 73 -0.73 -33.21 -3.26
CA THR A 73 -1.49 -34.37 -2.77
C THR A 73 -0.85 -35.67 -3.24
N VAL A 74 -0.47 -36.55 -2.31
CA VAL A 74 0.18 -37.84 -2.58
C VAL A 74 -0.67 -38.96 -1.98
N ARG A 75 -1.17 -39.91 -2.78
CA ARG A 75 -1.92 -41.07 -2.25
C ARG A 75 -1.00 -41.98 -1.41
N ASN A 76 -1.53 -42.49 -0.29
CA ASN A 76 -0.83 -43.28 0.73
C ASN A 76 -1.50 -44.65 1.00
N THR A 77 -2.42 -45.11 0.15
CA THR A 77 -3.11 -46.39 0.34
C THR A 77 -3.24 -47.15 -0.97
N SER A 78 -3.20 -48.48 -0.87
CA SER A 78 -3.61 -49.40 -1.94
C SER A 78 -5.06 -49.16 -2.33
N SER A 79 -5.43 -49.64 -3.52
CA SER A 79 -6.76 -49.46 -4.07
C SER A 79 -7.87 -49.70 -3.06
N PHE A 80 -8.77 -48.74 -2.87
CA PHE A 80 -9.82 -48.85 -1.87
C PHE A 80 -11.12 -49.31 -2.52
N ILE A 81 -11.72 -50.36 -1.96
CA ILE A 81 -13.02 -50.89 -2.37
C ILE A 81 -14.05 -50.43 -1.33
N LYS A 82 -15.12 -49.77 -1.76
CA LYS A 82 -16.24 -49.36 -0.90
C LYS A 82 -17.59 -49.68 -1.54
N ILE A 83 -18.65 -49.68 -0.74
CA ILE A 83 -20.02 -49.68 -1.25
C ILE A 83 -20.47 -48.23 -1.38
N GLY A 84 -20.83 -47.80 -2.58
CA GLY A 84 -21.36 -46.45 -2.82
C GLY A 84 -22.78 -46.29 -2.28
N GLU A 85 -23.23 -45.04 -2.15
CA GLU A 85 -24.60 -44.72 -1.70
C GLU A 85 -25.67 -45.33 -2.63
N ASN A 86 -25.32 -45.55 -3.90
CA ASN A 86 -26.17 -46.24 -4.88
C ASN A 86 -26.19 -47.77 -4.73
N GLY A 87 -25.46 -48.32 -3.77
CA GLY A 87 -25.41 -49.75 -3.48
C GLY A 87 -24.47 -50.56 -4.37
N ASN A 88 -23.70 -49.92 -5.25
CA ASN A 88 -22.70 -50.59 -6.09
C ASN A 88 -21.34 -50.68 -5.40
N TRP A 89 -20.50 -51.60 -5.88
CA TRP A 89 -19.07 -51.60 -5.57
C TRP A 89 -18.37 -50.44 -6.27
N TRP A 90 -17.57 -49.69 -5.51
CA TRP A 90 -16.70 -48.63 -6.01
C TRP A 90 -15.25 -49.03 -5.76
N ILE A 91 -14.42 -48.94 -6.79
CA ILE A 91 -12.98 -49.23 -6.71
C ILE A 91 -12.24 -47.96 -7.12
N ASP A 92 -11.40 -47.42 -6.23
CA ASP A 92 -10.60 -46.21 -6.47
C ASP A 92 -11.39 -44.95 -6.88
N GLY A 93 -12.65 -44.87 -6.44
CA GLY A 93 -13.55 -43.76 -6.76
C GLY A 93 -14.30 -43.92 -8.09
N VAL A 94 -14.17 -45.05 -8.77
CA VAL A 94 -14.96 -45.42 -9.95
C VAL A 94 -16.09 -46.36 -9.55
N ASP A 95 -17.33 -46.01 -9.90
CA ASP A 95 -18.47 -46.91 -9.77
C ASP A 95 -18.32 -48.05 -10.79
N THR A 96 -18.24 -49.30 -10.29
CA THR A 96 -18.10 -50.48 -11.16
C THR A 96 -19.41 -50.85 -11.87
N GLY A 97 -20.53 -50.20 -11.55
CA GLY A 97 -21.86 -50.58 -12.02
C GLY A 97 -22.35 -51.92 -11.46
N THR A 98 -21.56 -52.59 -10.63
CA THR A 98 -21.85 -53.91 -10.08
C THR A 98 -22.46 -53.74 -8.69
N SER A 99 -23.69 -54.23 -8.50
CA SER A 99 -24.39 -54.20 -7.21
C SER A 99 -23.58 -54.93 -6.13
N ALA A 100 -23.43 -54.31 -4.95
CA ALA A 100 -22.83 -54.94 -3.78
C ALA A 100 -23.80 -55.83 -3.00
N LYS A 101 -25.07 -55.87 -3.40
CA LYS A 101 -26.09 -56.78 -2.87
C LYS A 101 -26.18 -58.03 -3.75
N GLY A 102 -26.03 -59.20 -3.13
CA GLY A 102 -26.20 -60.50 -3.80
C GLY A 102 -27.61 -60.70 -4.36
N GLN A 103 -27.75 -61.56 -5.37
CA GLN A 103 -29.06 -61.92 -5.93
C GLN A 103 -29.88 -62.66 -4.86
N ASN A 104 -31.12 -62.23 -4.63
CA ASN A 104 -32.02 -62.83 -3.63
C ASN A 104 -32.21 -64.34 -3.88
N GLY A 105 -31.67 -65.19 -3.01
CA GLY A 105 -31.89 -66.64 -2.98
C GLY A 105 -31.49 -67.21 -1.61
N ASP A 106 -32.24 -68.21 -1.14
CA ASP A 106 -32.38 -68.67 0.27
C ASP A 106 -31.13 -69.16 1.03
N LYS A 107 -29.92 -68.93 0.51
CA LYS A 107 -28.65 -68.96 1.24
C LYS A 107 -27.78 -67.88 0.61
N GLY A 108 -27.59 -66.76 1.31
CA GLY A 108 -26.74 -65.66 0.83
C GLY A 108 -25.29 -66.14 0.67
N GLU A 109 -24.92 -66.53 -0.54
CA GLU A 109 -23.52 -66.78 -0.87
C GLU A 109 -22.78 -65.44 -0.78
N ALA A 110 -21.61 -65.47 -0.15
CA ALA A 110 -20.75 -64.29 -0.08
C ALA A 110 -20.31 -63.91 -1.49
N VAL A 111 -20.42 -62.62 -1.82
CA VAL A 111 -19.95 -62.03 -3.09
C VAL A 111 -18.50 -62.47 -3.31
N LYS A 112 -18.24 -63.13 -4.45
CA LYS A 112 -16.94 -63.70 -4.77
C LYS A 112 -16.12 -62.71 -5.60
N ILE A 113 -15.05 -62.21 -4.99
CA ILE A 113 -14.11 -61.29 -5.62
C ILE A 113 -12.85 -62.07 -6.03
N THR A 114 -12.46 -62.01 -7.31
CA THR A 114 -11.27 -62.68 -7.85
C THR A 114 -10.55 -61.81 -8.88
N ILE A 115 -9.34 -62.20 -9.29
CA ILE A 115 -8.60 -61.56 -10.38
C ILE A 115 -8.75 -62.42 -11.64
N GLY A 116 -9.23 -61.81 -12.72
CA GLY A 116 -9.41 -62.47 -14.01
C GLY A 116 -8.09 -62.74 -14.70
N SER A 117 -8.07 -63.66 -15.66
CA SER A 117 -6.87 -63.98 -16.46
C SER A 117 -6.35 -62.80 -17.30
N ASN A 118 -7.18 -61.78 -17.51
CA ASN A 118 -6.83 -60.50 -18.15
C ASN A 118 -6.30 -59.45 -17.17
N GLY A 119 -6.24 -59.76 -15.87
CA GLY A 119 -5.73 -58.86 -14.84
C GLY A 119 -6.76 -57.89 -14.25
N ASN A 120 -8.05 -58.03 -14.56
CA ASN A 120 -9.13 -57.19 -14.00
C ASN A 120 -9.77 -57.79 -12.74
N TRP A 121 -10.43 -56.96 -11.94
CA TRP A 121 -11.28 -57.38 -10.84
C TRP A 121 -12.54 -58.06 -11.39
N ILE A 122 -12.81 -59.27 -10.90
CA ILE A 122 -14.00 -60.05 -11.21
C ILE A 122 -14.86 -60.10 -9.95
N ILE A 123 -16.10 -59.65 -10.04
CA ILE A 123 -17.10 -59.69 -8.95
C ILE A 123 -18.24 -60.59 -9.39
N ASP A 124 -18.48 -61.67 -8.64
CA ASP A 124 -19.50 -62.69 -8.94
C ASP A 124 -19.43 -63.24 -10.37
N GLY A 125 -18.20 -63.43 -10.88
CA GLY A 125 -17.94 -63.93 -12.23
C GLY A 125 -18.08 -62.88 -13.34
N THR A 126 -18.47 -61.65 -13.01
CA THR A 126 -18.54 -60.53 -13.96
C THR A 126 -17.24 -59.73 -13.93
N ASP A 127 -16.62 -59.55 -15.10
CA ASP A 127 -15.48 -58.66 -15.26
C ASP A 127 -15.93 -57.21 -15.13
N THR A 128 -15.35 -56.49 -14.18
CA THR A 128 -15.67 -55.09 -13.91
C THR A 128 -15.05 -54.13 -14.92
N GLY A 129 -14.11 -54.59 -15.76
CA GLY A 129 -13.29 -53.73 -16.61
C GLY A 129 -12.21 -52.95 -15.84
N VAL A 130 -12.21 -53.02 -14.51
CA VAL A 130 -11.24 -52.34 -13.65
C VAL A 130 -10.03 -53.25 -13.43
N SER A 131 -8.84 -52.80 -13.83
CA SER A 131 -7.59 -53.53 -13.58
C SER A 131 -7.40 -53.84 -12.09
N ALA A 132 -7.19 -55.12 -11.76
CA ALA A 132 -6.77 -55.62 -10.44
C ALA A 132 -5.26 -55.67 -10.27
N SER A 133 -4.50 -55.51 -11.36
CA SER A 133 -3.12 -55.10 -11.23
C SER A 133 -3.13 -53.66 -10.72
N GLY A 134 -2.72 -53.47 -9.46
CA GLY A 134 -2.56 -52.13 -8.90
C GLY A 134 -1.75 -51.28 -9.86
N GLN A 135 -2.10 -49.99 -9.98
CA GLN A 135 -1.25 -49.04 -10.70
C GLN A 135 0.19 -49.31 -10.28
N LYS A 136 1.11 -49.56 -11.23
CA LYS A 136 2.51 -49.84 -10.92
C LYS A 136 3.11 -48.65 -10.17
N GLY A 137 3.00 -48.71 -8.85
CA GLY A 137 3.41 -47.74 -7.87
C GLY A 137 3.05 -48.39 -6.54
N LYS A 138 4.04 -49.03 -5.89
CA LYS A 138 3.87 -49.49 -4.51
C LYS A 138 3.26 -48.35 -3.71
N ASP A 139 2.29 -48.65 -2.85
CA ASP A 139 1.75 -47.71 -1.88
C ASP A 139 2.90 -46.85 -1.33
N ALA A 140 2.71 -45.53 -1.25
CA ALA A 140 3.63 -44.73 -0.47
C ALA A 140 3.59 -45.31 0.94
N ALA A 141 4.75 -45.62 1.52
CA ALA A 141 4.80 -45.99 2.93
C ALA A 141 4.44 -44.76 3.77
N GLU A 142 4.13 -44.95 5.05
CA GLU A 142 3.79 -43.80 5.89
C GLU A 142 4.97 -42.83 6.02
N ILE A 143 4.78 -41.51 5.96
CA ILE A 143 5.86 -40.56 6.29
C ILE A 143 6.02 -40.58 7.81
N ILE A 144 7.11 -41.16 8.31
CA ILE A 144 7.37 -41.31 9.74
C ILE A 144 8.20 -40.14 10.30
N SER A 145 8.92 -39.42 9.45
CA SER A 145 9.61 -38.19 9.85
C SER A 145 9.86 -37.27 8.67
N VAL A 146 9.83 -35.97 8.95
CA VAL A 146 10.37 -34.93 8.09
C VAL A 146 11.51 -34.25 8.86
N SER A 147 12.71 -34.25 8.30
CA SER A 147 13.88 -33.60 8.91
C SER A 147 14.50 -32.60 7.94
N LEU A 148 14.92 -31.45 8.44
CA LEU A 148 15.72 -30.49 7.70
C LEU A 148 17.14 -30.50 8.24
N ALA A 149 18.11 -30.92 7.43
CA ALA A 149 19.52 -30.92 7.79
C ALA A 149 20.36 -30.47 6.60
N ASN A 150 21.29 -29.52 6.81
CA ASN A 150 22.22 -29.03 5.80
C ASN A 150 21.56 -28.57 4.47
N GLY A 151 20.39 -27.93 4.55
CA GLY A 151 19.65 -27.47 3.35
C GLY A 151 18.98 -28.60 2.57
N ILE A 152 18.85 -29.79 3.15
CA ILE A 152 18.14 -30.91 2.58
C ILE A 152 16.97 -31.23 3.50
N MET A 153 15.77 -31.11 2.97
CA MET A 153 14.57 -31.58 3.62
C MET A 153 14.34 -33.03 3.20
N THR A 154 14.44 -33.94 4.17
CA THR A 154 14.31 -35.38 3.96
C THR A 154 13.01 -35.87 4.56
N PHE A 155 12.20 -36.52 3.74
CA PHE A 155 11.05 -37.32 4.13
C PHE A 155 11.53 -38.75 4.31
N THR A 156 11.32 -39.33 5.49
CA THR A 156 11.59 -40.73 5.76
C THR A 156 10.28 -41.47 5.81
N PHE A 157 10.21 -42.55 5.04
CA PHE A 157 9.03 -43.39 4.94
C PHE A 157 9.17 -44.63 5.84
N ALA A 158 8.06 -45.21 6.28
CA ALA A 158 8.02 -46.35 7.21
C ALA A 158 8.74 -47.60 6.66
N ASP A 159 8.89 -47.69 5.35
CA ASP A 159 9.63 -48.77 4.67
C ASP A 159 11.13 -48.46 4.49
N GLY A 160 11.61 -47.37 5.08
CA GLY A 160 13.01 -46.93 5.04
C GLY A 160 13.40 -46.15 3.80
N ARG A 161 12.50 -45.94 2.82
CA ARG A 161 12.77 -45.02 1.70
C ARG A 161 12.93 -43.59 2.22
N THR A 162 13.68 -42.78 1.46
CA THR A 162 13.79 -41.35 1.71
C THR A 162 13.59 -40.54 0.43
N ILE A 163 12.84 -39.44 0.51
CA ILE A 163 12.82 -38.40 -0.52
C ILE A 163 13.52 -37.18 0.05
N SER A 164 14.46 -36.60 -0.71
CA SER A 164 15.19 -35.41 -0.29
C SER A 164 14.94 -34.30 -1.30
N ILE A 165 14.49 -33.14 -0.82
CA ILE A 165 14.39 -31.92 -1.62
C ILE A 165 15.43 -30.91 -1.12
N ASN A 166 16.13 -30.29 -2.06
CA ASN A 166 17.04 -29.20 -1.74
C ASN A 166 16.20 -27.96 -1.40
N ALA A 167 16.29 -27.53 -0.15
CA ALA A 167 15.71 -26.30 0.34
C ALA A 167 16.86 -25.39 0.76
N SER A 168 16.88 -24.15 0.29
CA SER A 168 17.98 -23.24 0.59
C SER A 168 17.49 -22.00 1.34
N ALA A 169 18.38 -21.41 2.14
CA ALA A 169 18.20 -20.04 2.59
C ALA A 169 18.03 -19.11 1.37
N PRO A 170 17.44 -17.92 1.55
CA PRO A 170 17.29 -16.97 0.46
C PRO A 170 18.64 -16.61 -0.15
N GLU A 171 18.74 -16.58 -1.47
CA GLU A 171 19.95 -16.10 -2.16
C GLU A 171 19.79 -14.60 -2.42
N ILE A 172 20.78 -13.80 -2.00
CA ILE A 172 20.73 -12.33 -2.10
C ILE A 172 21.64 -11.84 -3.24
N THR A 173 21.07 -10.99 -4.09
CA THR A 173 21.81 -10.19 -5.07
C THR A 173 21.55 -8.70 -4.81
N LEU A 174 22.62 -7.96 -4.54
CA LEU A 174 22.60 -6.50 -4.41
C LEU A 174 23.36 -5.88 -5.59
N PRO A 175 22.86 -4.76 -6.16
CA PRO A 175 23.55 -4.04 -7.21
C PRO A 175 24.72 -3.27 -6.60
N ASN A 176 25.86 -3.91 -6.36
CA ASN A 176 27.01 -3.25 -5.74
C ASN A 176 27.97 -2.68 -6.81
N PRO A 177 28.02 -1.35 -7.04
CA PRO A 177 28.96 -0.77 -7.98
C PRO A 177 30.41 -0.91 -7.49
N THR A 178 31.36 -0.92 -8.42
CA THR A 178 32.79 -0.89 -8.10
C THR A 178 33.11 0.36 -7.28
N GLY A 179 33.54 0.19 -6.03
CA GLY A 179 33.82 1.30 -5.10
C GLY A 179 32.72 1.56 -4.06
N GLY A 180 31.60 0.83 -4.09
CA GLY A 180 30.50 1.00 -3.16
C GLY A 180 29.56 2.16 -3.53
N PHE A 181 28.56 2.40 -2.70
CA PHE A 181 27.56 3.44 -2.95
C PHE A 181 28.02 4.80 -2.42
N THR A 182 27.57 5.88 -3.05
CA THR A 182 27.74 7.25 -2.56
C THR A 182 26.44 8.01 -2.69
N VAL A 183 26.09 8.81 -1.68
CA VAL A 183 24.94 9.72 -1.64
C VAL A 183 25.34 10.96 -0.84
N ASP A 184 24.79 12.14 -1.14
CA ASP A 184 24.98 13.30 -0.25
C ASP A 184 24.15 13.09 1.04
N LYS A 185 24.60 13.65 2.19
CA LYS A 185 23.78 13.65 3.41
C LYS A 185 22.43 14.33 3.17
N MET A 186 21.39 13.98 3.90
CA MET A 186 20.04 14.56 3.76
C MET A 186 19.45 14.41 2.35
N GLN A 187 19.80 13.32 1.67
CA GLN A 187 19.17 12.86 0.43
C GLN A 187 18.71 11.42 0.61
N TRP A 188 17.65 11.05 -0.10
CA TRP A 188 17.18 9.66 -0.12
C TRP A 188 18.19 8.73 -0.77
N PHE A 189 18.59 7.71 -0.03
CA PHE A 189 19.31 6.56 -0.53
C PHE A 189 18.33 5.44 -0.82
N LYS A 190 18.34 4.95 -2.07
CA LYS A 190 17.54 3.82 -2.52
C LYS A 190 18.44 2.69 -2.99
N VAL A 191 18.19 1.48 -2.51
CA VAL A 191 18.78 0.26 -3.08
C VAL A 191 17.73 -0.83 -3.19
N GLU A 192 17.62 -1.40 -4.38
CA GLU A 192 16.70 -2.48 -4.69
C GLU A 192 17.40 -3.83 -4.56
N ALA A 193 16.88 -4.72 -3.71
CA ALA A 193 17.47 -6.03 -3.49
C ALA A 193 16.73 -7.10 -4.30
N LYS A 194 17.48 -8.02 -4.91
CA LYS A 194 16.91 -9.19 -5.57
C LYS A 194 17.14 -10.41 -4.72
N THR A 195 16.08 -11.19 -4.50
CA THR A 195 16.16 -12.45 -3.76
C THR A 195 15.64 -13.62 -4.59
N ALA A 196 16.32 -14.76 -4.48
CA ALA A 196 15.85 -16.05 -4.99
C ALA A 196 15.65 -17.01 -3.80
N ASN A 197 14.85 -18.06 -3.98
CA ASN A 197 14.51 -19.02 -2.90
C ASN A 197 13.90 -18.35 -1.65
N ALA A 198 13.23 -17.20 -1.84
CA ALA A 198 12.75 -16.32 -0.78
C ALA A 198 11.26 -16.47 -0.46
N SER A 199 10.66 -17.61 -0.83
CA SER A 199 9.26 -17.91 -0.50
C SER A 199 9.05 -17.91 1.02
N GLY A 200 8.08 -17.12 1.49
CA GLY A 200 7.82 -16.90 2.92
C GLY A 200 8.96 -16.20 3.67
N ALA A 201 9.86 -15.50 2.97
CA ALA A 201 10.97 -14.82 3.62
C ALA A 201 10.57 -13.53 4.33
N THR A 202 11.26 -13.24 5.43
CA THR A 202 11.28 -11.95 6.13
C THR A 202 12.59 -11.23 5.86
N TYR A 203 12.57 -9.90 5.85
CA TYR A 203 13.70 -9.05 5.49
C TYR A 203 14.10 -8.10 6.61
N LYS A 204 15.39 -7.74 6.64
CA LYS A 204 15.93 -6.71 7.53
C LYS A 204 17.04 -5.93 6.85
N TRP A 205 17.02 -4.63 7.02
CA TRP A 205 18.13 -3.73 6.71
C TRP A 205 18.74 -3.20 7.99
N LEU A 206 20.06 -3.33 8.12
CA LEU A 206 20.82 -2.79 9.24
C LEU A 206 21.79 -1.72 8.75
N VAL A 207 21.87 -0.61 9.48
CA VAL A 207 22.88 0.43 9.31
C VAL A 207 23.72 0.46 10.58
N ASN A 208 25.01 0.13 10.48
CA ASN A 208 25.91 -0.01 11.63
C ASN A 208 25.29 -0.88 12.74
N ASP A 209 24.83 -2.07 12.36
CA ASP A 209 24.17 -3.07 13.23
C ASP A 209 22.81 -2.66 13.83
N GLN A 210 22.27 -1.49 13.49
CA GLN A 210 20.93 -1.06 13.92
C GLN A 210 19.89 -1.31 12.83
N GLU A 211 18.79 -1.99 13.16
CA GLU A 211 17.70 -2.24 12.21
C GLU A 211 16.99 -0.94 11.83
N VAL A 212 16.92 -0.66 10.52
CA VAL A 212 16.30 0.57 9.98
C VAL A 212 15.06 0.31 9.14
N ALA A 213 14.92 -0.89 8.56
CA ALA A 213 13.77 -1.27 7.73
C ALA A 213 13.59 -2.81 7.68
N ALA A 214 12.36 -3.25 7.40
CA ALA A 214 11.98 -4.67 7.24
C ALA A 214 11.37 -4.98 5.86
N THR A 215 11.70 -4.15 4.87
CA THR A 215 11.24 -4.23 3.47
C THR A 215 12.27 -4.92 2.59
N ILE A 216 11.87 -5.36 1.39
CA ILE A 216 12.82 -5.93 0.41
C ILE A 216 13.82 -4.87 -0.06
N ASP A 217 13.34 -3.68 -0.42
CA ASP A 217 14.16 -2.56 -0.84
C ASP A 217 14.42 -1.62 0.33
N LEU A 218 15.57 -0.96 0.33
CA LEU A 218 15.89 0.09 1.30
C LEU A 218 15.56 1.45 0.68
N PHE A 219 14.81 2.24 1.43
CA PHE A 219 14.59 3.66 1.18
C PHE A 219 14.85 4.41 2.48
N TYR A 220 15.97 5.13 2.55
CA TYR A 220 16.48 5.67 3.82
C TYR A 220 17.24 6.98 3.61
N VAL A 221 17.17 7.89 4.58
CA VAL A 221 17.89 9.17 4.56
C VAL A 221 18.89 9.24 5.70
N PHE A 222 20.10 9.73 5.42
CA PHE A 222 21.20 9.84 6.38
C PHE A 222 21.40 11.29 6.79
N ALA A 223 21.26 11.61 8.07
CA ALA A 223 21.42 12.99 8.57
C ALA A 223 22.88 13.50 8.50
N ASN A 224 23.85 12.60 8.69
CA ASN A 224 25.25 12.96 8.85
C ASN A 224 26.11 12.33 7.76
N ALA A 225 27.08 13.08 7.25
CA ALA A 225 28.13 12.52 6.40
C ALA A 225 28.98 11.52 7.17
N GLY A 226 29.56 10.57 6.44
CA GLY A 226 30.38 9.51 7.01
C GLY A 226 30.34 8.23 6.20
N THR A 227 30.98 7.21 6.74
CA THR A 227 31.00 5.87 6.14
C THR A 227 30.15 4.94 6.98
N TYR A 228 29.19 4.26 6.33
CA TYR A 228 28.23 3.38 6.97
C TYR A 228 28.39 1.95 6.43
N ASN A 229 28.30 0.97 7.33
CA ASN A 229 28.10 -0.42 6.93
C ASN A 229 26.59 -0.67 6.81
N VAL A 230 26.14 -1.05 5.61
CA VAL A 230 24.75 -1.40 5.37
C VAL A 230 24.67 -2.90 5.11
N GLU A 231 23.84 -3.60 5.87
CA GLU A 231 23.61 -5.04 5.73
C GLU A 231 22.15 -5.33 5.40
N PHE A 232 21.94 -6.15 4.38
CA PHE A 232 20.64 -6.75 4.08
C PHE A 232 20.62 -8.20 4.52
N ARG A 233 19.61 -8.59 5.29
CA ARG A 233 19.36 -9.98 5.72
C ARG A 233 18.02 -10.46 5.17
N ALA A 234 18.01 -11.67 4.64
CA ALA A 234 16.80 -12.36 4.20
C ALA A 234 16.75 -13.74 4.85
N LYS A 235 15.63 -14.04 5.51
CA LYS A 235 15.43 -15.28 6.27
C LYS A 235 14.14 -15.97 5.86
N ASN A 236 14.19 -17.27 5.60
CA ASN A 236 13.01 -18.13 5.42
C ASN A 236 13.01 -19.25 6.47
N GLY A 237 12.09 -20.21 6.36
CA GLY A 237 12.01 -21.36 7.28
C GLY A 237 13.20 -22.33 7.22
N VAL A 238 14.11 -22.16 6.25
CA VAL A 238 15.31 -23.01 6.08
C VAL A 238 16.54 -22.37 6.71
N GLY A 239 16.71 -21.06 6.53
CA GLY A 239 17.90 -20.36 7.03
C GLY A 239 17.90 -18.88 6.69
N GLU A 240 19.02 -18.22 6.99
CA GLU A 240 19.24 -16.79 6.79
C GLU A 240 20.50 -16.58 5.94
N SER A 241 20.42 -15.64 5.02
CA SER A 241 21.56 -15.13 4.28
C SER A 241 21.70 -13.64 4.51
N SER A 242 22.92 -13.11 4.41
CA SER A 242 23.14 -11.68 4.43
C SER A 242 24.18 -11.22 3.40
N LYS A 243 24.06 -9.95 3.00
CA LYS A 243 25.07 -9.23 2.24
C LYS A 243 25.23 -7.84 2.81
N ASN A 244 26.47 -7.40 2.92
CA ASN A 244 26.79 -6.04 3.31
C ASN A 244 27.53 -5.29 2.21
N PHE A 245 27.48 -3.97 2.29
CA PHE A 245 28.31 -3.07 1.51
C PHE A 245 28.62 -1.82 2.32
N THR A 246 29.62 -1.09 1.84
CA THR A 246 29.98 0.22 2.38
C THR A 246 29.24 1.31 1.61
N LEU A 247 28.57 2.20 2.35
CA LEU A 247 27.97 3.43 1.83
C LEU A 247 28.79 4.63 2.31
N THR A 248 29.20 5.49 1.38
CA THR A 248 29.76 6.79 1.71
C THR A 248 28.69 7.87 1.61
N VAL A 249 28.37 8.50 2.72
CA VAL A 249 27.50 9.67 2.76
C VAL A 249 28.38 10.91 2.71
N ALA A 250 28.33 11.65 1.61
CA ALA A 250 29.16 12.81 1.37
C ALA A 250 28.65 14.04 2.12
N GLU A 251 29.59 14.90 2.53
CA GLU A 251 29.27 16.19 3.13
C GLU A 251 28.75 17.15 2.07
N LYS A 252 27.64 17.83 2.36
CA LYS A 252 26.99 18.79 1.46
C LYS A 252 26.39 19.95 2.24
N THR A 253 26.55 21.17 1.73
CA THR A 253 25.88 22.36 2.28
C THR A 253 24.61 22.63 1.50
N TYR A 254 23.51 22.84 2.22
CA TYR A 254 22.19 23.10 1.68
C TYR A 254 21.69 24.50 2.00
N LEU A 255 20.71 24.95 1.22
CA LEU A 255 20.01 26.20 1.46
C LEU A 255 18.97 26.02 2.58
N ASN A 256 19.09 26.81 3.65
CA ASN A 256 18.10 26.82 4.73
C ASN A 256 16.92 27.77 4.38
N ARG A 257 16.17 27.44 3.33
CA ARG A 257 15.02 28.20 2.81
C ARG A 257 14.22 27.37 1.80
N ILE A 258 13.03 27.86 1.45
CA ILE A 258 12.27 27.38 0.29
C ILE A 258 13.11 27.59 -0.98
N THR A 259 13.18 26.58 -1.84
CA THR A 259 13.88 26.65 -3.13
C THR A 259 12.94 26.55 -4.33
N ARG A 260 11.74 25.97 -4.13
CA ARG A 260 10.75 25.76 -5.18
C ARG A 260 9.33 25.82 -4.63
N VAL A 261 8.42 26.41 -5.40
CA VAL A 261 6.97 26.30 -5.18
C VAL A 261 6.41 25.39 -6.26
N PHE A 262 5.60 24.41 -5.86
CA PHE A 262 4.96 23.44 -6.74
C PHE A 262 3.55 23.86 -7.13
N ASP A 263 2.82 24.48 -6.21
CA ASP A 263 1.46 24.95 -6.43
C ASP A 263 1.14 26.12 -5.49
N PHE A 264 0.30 27.03 -5.95
CA PHE A 264 -0.17 28.18 -5.17
C PHE A 264 -1.59 28.52 -5.57
N PHE A 265 -2.51 28.40 -4.63
CA PHE A 265 -3.91 28.71 -4.84
C PHE A 265 -4.48 29.38 -3.59
N PRO A 266 -4.50 30.72 -3.54
CA PRO A 266 -5.13 31.43 -2.44
C PRO A 266 -6.66 31.40 -2.54
N ALA A 267 -7.32 31.36 -1.39
CA ALA A 267 -8.75 31.65 -1.26
C ALA A 267 -8.97 33.16 -1.37
N PRO A 268 -10.21 33.65 -1.58
CA PRO A 268 -10.49 35.08 -1.53
C PRO A 268 -10.06 35.73 -0.20
N GLY A 269 -9.58 36.98 -0.25
CA GLY A 269 -9.07 37.72 0.90
C GLY A 269 -8.52 39.10 0.56
N GLN A 270 -8.24 39.91 1.59
CA GLN A 270 -7.88 41.31 1.49
C GLN A 270 -6.51 41.59 0.89
N PHE A 271 -5.61 40.61 0.86
CA PHE A 271 -4.29 40.70 0.23
C PHE A 271 -4.20 39.98 -1.11
N ILE A 272 -5.30 39.36 -1.55
CA ILE A 272 -5.33 38.65 -2.83
C ILE A 272 -5.21 39.66 -3.97
N ASN A 273 -4.49 39.24 -5.01
CA ASN A 273 -4.07 40.05 -6.15
C ASN A 273 -3.04 41.15 -5.84
N THR A 274 -2.53 41.24 -4.61
CA THR A 274 -1.41 42.14 -4.26
C THR A 274 -0.22 41.40 -3.64
N LEU A 275 -0.44 40.29 -2.93
CA LEU A 275 0.62 39.46 -2.32
C LEU A 275 0.52 37.98 -2.76
N PRO A 276 0.99 37.62 -3.97
CA PRO A 276 1.65 38.47 -4.96
C PRO A 276 0.67 39.17 -5.92
N ALA A 277 1.17 40.17 -6.66
CA ALA A 277 0.37 40.94 -7.61
C ALA A 277 -0.17 40.08 -8.76
N ALA A 278 -1.48 40.15 -9.00
CA ALA A 278 -2.16 39.37 -10.04
C ALA A 278 -2.98 40.25 -10.98
N THR A 279 -3.20 39.73 -12.18
CA THR A 279 -4.04 40.31 -13.24
C THR A 279 -4.97 39.23 -13.79
N ALA A 280 -6.00 39.62 -14.54
CA ALA A 280 -6.89 38.66 -15.19
C ALA A 280 -6.22 37.83 -16.29
N ALA A 281 -5.01 38.19 -16.73
CA ALA A 281 -4.22 37.45 -17.71
C ALA A 281 -3.30 36.40 -17.07
N ASP A 282 -3.16 36.40 -15.74
CA ASP A 282 -2.39 35.39 -15.04
C ASP A 282 -3.05 34.01 -15.14
N THR A 283 -2.26 32.97 -14.89
CA THR A 283 -2.70 31.58 -14.81
C THR A 283 -2.20 30.99 -13.49
N ASP A 284 -2.62 29.76 -13.18
CA ASP A 284 -2.11 29.05 -12.00
C ASP A 284 -0.58 28.94 -12.04
N GLU A 285 -0.01 28.68 -13.21
CA GLU A 285 1.43 28.59 -13.40
C GLU A 285 2.15 29.93 -13.23
N THR A 286 1.61 31.04 -13.76
CA THR A 286 2.26 32.36 -13.57
C THR A 286 2.16 32.83 -12.12
N MET A 287 1.05 32.52 -11.43
CA MET A 287 0.88 32.84 -10.01
C MET A 287 1.76 31.97 -9.11
N ARG A 288 1.92 30.69 -9.44
CA ARG A 288 2.88 29.76 -8.81
C ARG A 288 4.31 30.28 -8.91
N ALA A 289 4.73 30.74 -10.10
CA ALA A 289 6.07 31.34 -10.29
C ALA A 289 6.25 32.67 -9.54
N LYS A 290 5.22 33.50 -9.44
CA LYS A 290 5.24 34.73 -8.63
C LYS A 290 5.36 34.43 -7.14
N ALA A 291 4.63 33.42 -6.65
CA ALA A 291 4.74 32.95 -5.26
C ALA A 291 6.14 32.41 -4.97
N GLU A 292 6.72 31.63 -5.88
CA GLU A 292 8.12 31.17 -5.79
C GLU A 292 9.09 32.35 -5.67
N THR A 293 8.94 33.35 -6.54
CA THR A 293 9.78 34.56 -6.50
C THR A 293 9.65 35.27 -5.15
N ALA A 294 8.42 35.45 -4.64
CA ALA A 294 8.19 36.09 -3.35
C ALA A 294 8.88 35.33 -2.20
N LEU A 295 8.68 34.03 -2.12
CA LEU A 295 9.19 33.18 -1.03
C LEU A 295 10.71 32.95 -1.10
N THR A 296 11.33 33.03 -2.27
CA THR A 296 12.77 32.83 -2.43
C THR A 296 13.59 34.13 -2.31
N THR A 297 12.92 35.30 -2.35
CA THR A 297 13.55 36.64 -2.28
C THR A 297 13.25 37.38 -0.97
N GLY A 298 12.68 36.71 0.03
CA GLY A 298 12.43 37.28 1.35
C GLY A 298 11.18 38.17 1.43
N SER A 299 10.23 37.95 0.54
CA SER A 299 8.87 38.50 0.60
C SER A 299 7.90 37.46 1.16
N MET A 300 6.60 37.66 0.98
CA MET A 300 5.55 36.85 1.58
C MET A 300 4.38 36.65 0.60
N VAL A 301 3.62 35.59 0.79
CA VAL A 301 2.35 35.34 0.09
C VAL A 301 1.22 35.26 1.11
N SER A 302 0.04 35.74 0.71
CA SER A 302 -1.19 35.57 1.49
C SER A 302 -1.98 34.38 0.94
N LEU A 303 -2.50 33.55 1.83
CA LEU A 303 -3.34 32.42 1.48
C LEU A 303 -4.83 32.81 1.42
N GLY A 304 -5.21 33.98 1.91
CA GLY A 304 -6.59 34.43 2.00
C GLY A 304 -7.39 33.59 3.00
N GLY A 305 -8.72 33.51 2.82
CA GLY A 305 -9.61 32.74 3.70
C GLY A 305 -9.36 31.21 3.70
N PHE A 306 -10.27 30.46 4.34
CA PHE A 306 -10.14 29.01 4.52
C PHE A 306 -9.73 28.27 3.24
N GLY A 307 -8.75 27.38 3.40
CA GLY A 307 -8.36 26.39 2.41
C GLY A 307 -7.42 26.92 1.31
N GLY A 308 -7.18 28.23 1.24
CA GLY A 308 -6.15 28.76 0.36
C GLY A 308 -4.77 28.25 0.78
N TYR A 309 -3.90 27.94 -0.17
CA TYR A 309 -2.70 27.15 0.09
C TYR A 309 -1.49 27.48 -0.78
N VAL A 310 -0.33 27.04 -0.30
CA VAL A 310 0.94 26.98 -1.05
C VAL A 310 1.61 25.61 -0.81
N GLN A 311 2.23 25.06 -1.86
CA GLN A 311 3.03 23.83 -1.81
C GLN A 311 4.46 24.15 -2.22
N PHE A 312 5.45 23.72 -1.44
CA PHE A 312 6.85 24.06 -1.67
C PHE A 312 7.80 22.97 -1.19
N GLY A 313 9.07 23.07 -1.59
CA GLY A 313 10.13 22.15 -1.19
C GLY A 313 11.52 22.81 -1.18
N PHE A 314 12.53 21.96 -1.02
CA PHE A 314 13.89 22.34 -0.65
C PHE A 314 14.93 21.68 -1.56
N ASP A 315 16.21 22.00 -1.37
CA ASP A 315 17.33 21.33 -2.05
C ASP A 315 17.84 20.07 -1.30
N HIS A 316 17.13 19.65 -0.25
CA HIS A 316 17.42 18.49 0.59
C HIS A 316 16.15 17.94 1.25
N THR A 317 16.25 16.73 1.77
CA THR A 317 15.24 16.12 2.63
C THR A 317 15.38 16.66 4.04
N ILE A 318 14.29 17.17 4.61
CA ILE A 318 14.21 17.55 6.02
C ILE A 318 14.13 16.26 6.84
N VAL A 319 15.19 15.93 7.56
CA VAL A 319 15.28 14.67 8.31
C VAL A 319 14.48 14.77 9.60
N ASN A 320 13.62 13.79 9.86
CA ASN A 320 12.88 13.69 11.12
C ASN A 320 13.85 13.26 12.24
N LYS A 321 13.96 14.08 13.29
CA LYS A 321 14.75 13.83 14.49
C LYS A 321 13.86 13.89 15.74
N ASP A 322 14.46 13.63 16.89
CA ASP A 322 13.76 13.83 18.15
C ASP A 322 13.52 15.33 18.39
N GLY A 323 12.25 15.72 18.46
CA GLY A 323 11.82 17.11 18.68
C GLY A 323 11.46 17.83 17.38
N ALA A 324 11.42 19.16 17.42
CA ALA A 324 10.99 19.93 16.26
C ALA A 324 12.06 19.96 15.15
N ASP A 325 11.61 19.76 13.91
CA ASP A 325 12.46 19.63 12.73
C ASP A 325 12.50 20.90 11.90
N PHE A 326 11.41 21.66 11.84
CA PHE A 326 11.33 22.86 11.01
C PHE A 326 10.39 23.93 11.56
N VAL A 327 10.46 25.11 10.96
CA VAL A 327 9.45 26.17 11.11
C VAL A 327 9.12 26.75 9.74
N VAL A 328 7.83 26.87 9.45
CA VAL A 328 7.35 27.69 8.33
C VAL A 328 7.17 29.10 8.87
N LEU A 329 7.77 30.07 8.19
CA LEU A 329 7.78 31.45 8.66
C LEU A 329 6.50 32.15 8.23
N GLY A 330 5.89 32.90 9.13
CA GLY A 330 4.72 33.75 8.91
C GLY A 330 4.96 35.18 9.38
N ASN A 331 3.89 35.89 9.71
CA ASN A 331 3.87 37.26 10.23
C ASN A 331 3.16 37.37 11.61
N ALA A 332 2.78 36.25 12.22
CA ALA A 332 2.08 36.20 13.50
C ALA A 332 2.68 37.10 14.57
N PHE A 333 1.81 37.80 15.30
CA PHE A 333 2.19 38.68 16.39
C PHE A 333 1.32 38.44 17.63
N THR A 334 1.64 39.12 18.72
CA THR A 334 0.94 38.91 20.00
C THR A 334 -0.54 39.24 19.86
N ASP A 335 -1.41 38.35 20.36
CA ASP A 335 -2.87 38.43 20.28
C ASP A 335 -3.48 38.39 18.87
N TRP A 336 -2.69 38.12 17.84
CA TRP A 336 -3.17 37.93 16.46
C TRP A 336 -2.35 36.86 15.74
N SER A 337 -2.88 35.63 15.80
CA SER A 337 -2.42 34.47 15.05
C SER A 337 -3.29 34.27 13.81
N GLU A 338 -2.73 33.79 12.72
CA GLU A 338 -3.46 33.42 11.50
C GLU A 338 -3.13 31.97 11.09
N PRO A 339 -3.50 30.99 11.94
CA PRO A 339 -2.92 29.66 11.94
C PRO A 339 -3.13 28.92 10.62
N GLY A 340 -2.03 28.48 10.00
CA GLY A 340 -2.02 27.58 8.86
C GLY A 340 -1.83 26.13 9.28
N ILE A 341 -2.58 25.22 8.66
CA ILE A 341 -2.38 23.78 8.80
C ILE A 341 -1.26 23.35 7.88
N VAL A 342 -0.38 22.49 8.41
CA VAL A 342 0.76 21.94 7.69
C VAL A 342 0.45 20.50 7.26
N MET A 343 0.67 20.21 5.99
CA MET A 343 0.82 18.85 5.50
C MET A 343 2.23 18.64 4.97
N VAL A 344 2.72 17.42 5.09
CA VAL A 344 4.06 17.04 4.68
C VAL A 344 4.01 15.81 3.77
N SER A 345 4.96 15.71 2.86
CA SER A 345 5.13 14.56 1.97
C SER A 345 6.62 14.37 1.66
N TYR A 346 6.98 13.18 1.19
CA TYR A 346 8.32 12.84 0.74
C TYR A 346 8.24 12.23 -0.65
N ASP A 347 9.28 12.40 -1.45
CA ASP A 347 9.38 11.92 -2.83
C ASP A 347 9.61 10.41 -2.86
N ALA A 348 8.55 9.66 -2.61
CA ALA A 348 8.58 8.21 -2.49
C ALA A 348 8.92 7.53 -3.82
N ASN A 349 8.57 8.18 -4.93
CA ASN A 349 8.76 7.64 -6.27
C ASN A 349 10.01 8.19 -7.00
N GLY A 350 10.62 9.27 -6.48
CA GLY A 350 11.87 9.85 -6.96
C GLY A 350 11.73 10.75 -8.18
N ASN A 351 10.55 11.32 -8.43
CA ASN A 351 10.26 12.15 -9.61
C ASN A 351 10.49 13.66 -9.38
N GLY A 352 10.74 14.08 -8.14
CA GLY A 352 10.95 15.48 -7.76
C GLY A 352 9.72 16.37 -7.93
N ILE A 353 8.50 15.80 -7.91
CA ILE A 353 7.23 16.53 -7.88
C ILE A 353 6.40 16.10 -6.66
N ALA A 354 5.56 17.01 -6.16
CA ALA A 354 4.80 16.80 -4.92
C ALA A 354 3.49 16.03 -5.18
N ASP A 355 3.59 14.80 -5.70
CA ASP A 355 2.45 13.95 -6.08
C ASP A 355 2.28 12.66 -5.25
N ASP A 356 3.16 12.43 -4.28
CA ASP A 356 3.08 11.33 -3.32
C ASP A 356 2.07 11.58 -2.19
N GLU A 357 1.90 10.60 -1.29
CA GLU A 357 0.95 10.67 -0.19
C GLU A 357 1.26 11.86 0.75
N TRP A 358 0.21 12.58 1.15
CA TRP A 358 0.30 13.73 2.05
C TRP A 358 -0.18 13.36 3.45
N PHE A 359 0.59 13.78 4.46
CA PHE A 359 0.32 13.55 5.88
C PHE A 359 0.07 14.89 6.58
N GLU A 360 -1.05 15.02 7.30
CA GLU A 360 -1.33 16.24 8.08
C GLU A 360 -0.49 16.21 9.37
N ILE A 361 0.06 17.36 9.77
CA ILE A 361 0.65 17.53 11.10
C ILE A 361 -0.49 17.71 12.11
N ALA A 362 -0.62 16.77 13.04
CA ALA A 362 -1.65 16.81 14.06
C ALA A 362 -1.28 17.81 15.17
N GLY A 363 -1.68 19.07 15.02
CA GLY A 363 -1.51 20.11 16.04
C GLY A 363 -2.47 19.99 17.24
N SER A 364 -2.35 20.94 18.17
CA SER A 364 -3.14 21.01 19.42
C SER A 364 -4.67 20.99 19.26
N GLU A 365 -5.20 21.42 18.12
CA GLU A 365 -6.63 21.40 17.83
C GLU A 365 -7.09 20.14 17.08
N HIS A 366 -6.16 19.31 16.57
CA HIS A 366 -6.47 18.26 15.58
C HIS A 366 -7.56 17.28 16.05
N ASN A 367 -7.54 16.91 17.33
CA ASN A 367 -8.45 15.93 17.94
C ASN A 367 -9.65 16.56 18.66
N LYS A 368 -9.81 17.89 18.63
CA LYS A 368 -10.93 18.54 19.33
C LYS A 368 -12.25 18.27 18.61
N PRO A 369 -13.39 18.15 19.34
CA PRO A 369 -14.72 17.99 18.74
C PRO A 369 -15.13 19.15 17.82
N THR A 370 -14.51 20.32 17.99
CA THR A 370 -14.73 21.51 17.17
C THR A 370 -13.96 21.50 15.85
N THR A 371 -13.12 20.49 15.62
CA THR A 371 -12.33 20.34 14.40
C THR A 371 -13.10 19.50 13.39
N ILE A 372 -13.32 20.05 12.19
CA ILE A 372 -14.09 19.40 11.15
C ILE A 372 -13.13 18.89 10.08
N LYS A 373 -13.00 17.56 9.97
CA LYS A 373 -12.23 16.92 8.91
C LYS A 373 -13.03 16.92 7.60
N ASN A 374 -12.34 16.95 6.46
CA ASN A 374 -12.97 16.99 5.13
C ASN A 374 -13.98 18.15 4.96
N TYR A 375 -13.75 19.28 5.64
CA TYR A 375 -14.55 20.48 5.45
C TYR A 375 -14.27 21.03 4.05
N GLU A 376 -15.34 21.45 3.36
CA GLU A 376 -15.27 22.00 2.02
C GLU A 376 -16.07 23.30 1.99
N ILE A 377 -15.47 24.34 1.43
CA ILE A 377 -16.11 25.65 1.20
C ILE A 377 -16.02 26.01 -0.27
N THR A 378 -17.09 26.59 -0.79
CA THR A 378 -17.15 27.14 -2.14
C THR A 378 -17.37 28.64 -2.06
N TYR A 379 -16.44 29.41 -2.63
CA TYR A 379 -16.54 30.86 -2.80
C TYR A 379 -17.06 31.20 -4.20
N TYR A 380 -17.84 32.27 -4.29
CA TYR A 380 -18.46 32.72 -5.54
C TYR A 380 -17.91 34.09 -5.94
N LYS A 381 -17.45 34.19 -7.19
CA LYS A 381 -16.98 35.44 -7.79
C LYS A 381 -18.11 36.48 -7.75
N PRO A 382 -17.84 37.71 -7.27
CA PRO A 382 -18.85 38.76 -7.28
C PRO A 382 -19.17 39.18 -8.72
N GLU A 383 -20.43 39.47 -9.02
CA GLU A 383 -20.86 39.94 -10.35
C GLU A 383 -20.21 41.29 -10.70
N THR A 384 -20.09 42.17 -9.71
CA THR A 384 -19.45 43.48 -9.83
C THR A 384 -18.67 43.80 -8.56
N GLU A 385 -17.62 44.61 -8.70
CA GLU A 385 -16.92 45.16 -7.54
C GLU A 385 -17.82 46.20 -6.84
N PRO A 386 -17.97 46.14 -5.50
CA PRO A 386 -18.84 47.07 -4.79
C PRO A 386 -18.28 48.50 -4.86
N ALA A 387 -19.18 49.47 -5.09
CA ALA A 387 -18.82 50.88 -5.00
C ALA A 387 -18.52 51.32 -3.56
N ASN A 388 -19.12 50.64 -2.58
CA ASN A 388 -18.84 50.82 -1.18
C ASN A 388 -17.52 50.14 -0.81
N ALA A 389 -16.59 50.91 -0.26
CA ALA A 389 -15.30 50.39 0.18
C ALA A 389 -15.42 49.49 1.43
N ASN A 390 -16.51 49.58 2.20
CA ASN A 390 -16.82 48.71 3.33
C ASN A 390 -18.08 47.89 3.04
N GLU A 391 -17.93 46.77 2.31
CA GLU A 391 -19.05 45.92 1.88
C GLU A 391 -19.10 44.63 2.71
N PRO A 392 -20.02 44.48 3.68
CA PRO A 392 -20.10 43.28 4.50
C PRO A 392 -20.51 42.02 3.72
N ASN A 393 -21.23 42.16 2.59
CA ASN A 393 -21.74 41.05 1.81
C ASN A 393 -21.00 40.89 0.47
N TYR A 394 -19.67 40.87 0.49
CA TYR A 394 -18.88 40.96 -0.73
C TYR A 394 -18.65 39.61 -1.44
N ILE A 395 -17.87 38.69 -0.88
CA ILE A 395 -17.63 37.38 -1.50
C ILE A 395 -18.53 36.33 -0.84
N ARG A 396 -19.59 35.92 -1.53
CA ARG A 396 -20.49 34.87 -1.03
C ARG A 396 -19.76 33.53 -0.93
N TRP A 397 -20.09 32.73 0.07
CA TRP A 397 -19.64 31.34 0.19
C TRP A 397 -20.73 30.41 0.72
N THR A 398 -20.58 29.12 0.46
CA THR A 398 -21.37 28.01 1.02
C THR A 398 -20.44 26.88 1.42
N ASP A 399 -20.78 26.10 2.43
CA ASP A 399 -19.97 24.95 2.85
C ASP A 399 -20.73 23.62 2.80
N ASN A 400 -19.99 22.52 3.00
CA ASN A 400 -20.55 21.18 3.08
C ASN A 400 -21.20 20.85 4.44
N GLN A 401 -21.29 21.83 5.35
CA GLN A 401 -22.05 21.76 6.60
C GLN A 401 -23.45 22.37 6.45
N GLY A 402 -23.79 22.90 5.27
CA GLY A 402 -25.07 23.54 4.97
C GLY A 402 -25.13 25.02 5.33
N GLN A 403 -23.99 25.62 5.71
CA GLN A 403 -23.91 27.03 6.07
C GLN A 403 -23.58 27.90 4.85
N THR A 404 -23.93 29.18 4.95
CA THR A 404 -23.62 30.20 3.95
C THR A 404 -23.30 31.51 4.64
N GLY A 405 -22.58 32.38 3.93
CA GLY A 405 -22.34 33.74 4.36
C GLY A 405 -21.46 34.47 3.36
N TYR A 406 -20.76 35.48 3.85
CA TYR A 406 -19.91 36.35 3.04
C TYR A 406 -18.53 36.51 3.67
N LEU A 407 -17.56 36.85 2.82
CA LEU A 407 -16.30 37.48 3.23
C LEU A 407 -16.43 38.99 2.96
N ALA A 408 -16.23 39.82 3.98
CA ALA A 408 -16.44 41.27 3.92
C ALA A 408 -15.28 42.02 3.26
N LYS A 409 -15.60 43.07 2.47
CA LYS A 409 -14.62 44.06 1.99
C LYS A 409 -14.42 45.15 3.02
N ASN A 410 -13.18 45.54 3.29
CA ASN A 410 -12.86 46.70 4.12
C ASN A 410 -12.22 47.83 3.29
N GLN A 411 -12.33 49.06 3.79
CA GLN A 411 -11.87 50.26 3.09
C GLN A 411 -10.35 50.38 2.90
N PHE A 412 -9.56 49.57 3.60
CA PHE A 412 -8.10 49.62 3.56
C PHE A 412 -7.54 48.91 2.32
N HIS A 413 -8.30 47.98 1.73
CA HIS A 413 -7.89 47.20 0.57
C HIS A 413 -8.88 47.38 -0.60
N ARG A 414 -8.43 48.01 -1.69
CA ARG A 414 -9.29 48.43 -2.81
C ARG A 414 -9.35 47.46 -3.98
N GLN A 415 -8.38 46.55 -4.10
CA GLN A 415 -8.36 45.55 -5.15
C GLN A 415 -9.51 44.54 -4.98
N SER A 416 -9.78 43.74 -6.02
CA SER A 416 -10.71 42.60 -5.87
C SER A 416 -10.16 41.61 -4.85
N PHE A 417 -11.00 41.09 -3.94
CA PHE A 417 -10.55 40.05 -3.01
C PHE A 417 -10.65 38.66 -3.64
N TYR A 418 -11.35 38.52 -4.77
CA TYR A 418 -11.44 37.28 -5.49
C TYR A 418 -10.21 37.09 -6.41
N PRO A 419 -9.60 35.90 -6.49
CA PRO A 419 -8.47 35.64 -7.40
C PRO A 419 -8.82 35.96 -8.86
N LEU A 420 -8.15 36.95 -9.47
CA LEU A 420 -8.55 37.52 -10.77
C LEU A 420 -8.47 36.51 -11.94
N TRP A 421 -7.61 35.50 -11.83
CA TRP A 421 -7.37 34.49 -12.86
C TRP A 421 -8.29 33.26 -12.73
N LYS A 422 -9.12 33.19 -11.69
CA LYS A 422 -10.01 32.05 -11.46
C LYS A 422 -11.39 32.27 -12.08
N GLY A 423 -12.07 31.14 -12.31
CA GLY A 423 -13.44 31.10 -12.80
C GLY A 423 -14.47 31.64 -11.80
N ASN A 424 -15.76 31.41 -12.07
CA ASN A 424 -16.85 31.99 -11.27
C ASN A 424 -16.97 31.39 -9.86
N THR A 425 -16.37 30.22 -9.61
CA THR A 425 -16.35 29.58 -8.29
C THR A 425 -14.99 28.99 -7.97
N VAL A 426 -14.65 28.97 -6.69
CA VAL A 426 -13.48 28.29 -6.13
C VAL A 426 -13.95 27.40 -4.99
N THR A 427 -13.66 26.11 -5.05
CA THR A 427 -13.96 25.15 -3.99
C THR A 427 -12.66 24.63 -3.39
N LEU A 428 -12.53 24.72 -2.07
CA LEU A 428 -11.34 24.35 -1.33
C LEU A 428 -11.73 23.41 -0.19
N LYS A 429 -10.86 22.43 0.08
CA LYS A 429 -11.10 21.35 1.03
C LYS A 429 -9.91 21.18 1.97
N GLY A 430 -10.20 20.90 3.24
CA GLY A 430 -9.18 20.60 4.24
C GLY A 430 -9.78 20.28 5.62
N THR A 431 -8.93 20.33 6.64
CA THR A 431 -9.34 20.35 8.04
C THR A 431 -9.72 21.79 8.43
N PHE A 432 -10.89 21.98 9.02
CA PHE A 432 -11.33 23.27 9.56
C PHE A 432 -11.14 23.32 11.07
N LEU A 433 -10.46 24.37 11.55
CA LEU A 433 -10.27 24.65 12.96
C LEU A 433 -11.19 25.79 13.40
N LYS A 434 -11.76 25.67 14.59
CA LYS A 434 -12.54 26.76 15.18
C LYS A 434 -11.61 27.88 15.62
N SER A 435 -11.74 29.04 14.97
CA SER A 435 -10.99 30.26 15.32
C SER A 435 -11.17 30.67 16.78
N ASN A 436 -10.10 31.18 17.38
CA ASN A 436 -10.11 31.78 18.72
C ASN A 436 -10.48 33.26 18.71
N ILE A 437 -10.87 33.80 17.56
CA ILE A 437 -11.11 35.23 17.42
C ILE A 437 -12.25 35.72 18.33
N TYR A 438 -12.05 36.89 18.94
CA TYR A 438 -13.08 37.57 19.71
C TYR A 438 -12.85 39.08 19.72
N ASP A 439 -13.94 39.82 19.93
CA ASP A 439 -13.93 41.27 20.11
C ASP A 439 -13.65 41.60 21.59
N LYS A 440 -12.45 42.15 21.85
CA LYS A 440 -12.03 42.61 23.18
C LYS A 440 -12.85 43.79 23.68
N SER A 441 -13.36 44.64 22.78
CA SER A 441 -14.11 45.83 23.20
C SER A 441 -15.60 45.59 23.33
N GLY A 442 -16.13 44.50 22.77
CA GLY A 442 -17.56 44.20 22.69
C GLY A 442 -18.35 45.16 21.79
N THR A 443 -17.64 46.05 21.07
CA THR A 443 -18.21 47.10 20.20
C THR A 443 -17.59 47.13 18.81
N GLY A 444 -16.78 46.12 18.47
CA GLY A 444 -16.18 45.89 17.16
C GLY A 444 -14.91 46.70 16.88
N THR A 445 -14.33 47.34 17.89
CA THR A 445 -13.21 48.27 17.74
C THR A 445 -11.84 47.67 18.07
N ASN A 446 -11.79 46.55 18.79
CA ASN A 446 -10.54 45.91 19.19
C ASN A 446 -10.71 44.39 19.18
N TRP A 447 -9.96 43.68 18.36
CA TRP A 447 -10.09 42.24 18.19
C TRP A 447 -8.80 41.53 18.61
N ALA A 448 -8.93 40.28 19.01
CA ALA A 448 -7.79 39.38 19.15
C ALA A 448 -8.14 38.01 18.60
N ASN A 449 -7.13 37.36 18.05
CA ASN A 449 -7.16 35.96 17.68
C ASN A 449 -5.97 35.27 18.35
N PRO A 450 -6.11 34.78 19.59
CA PRO A 450 -5.03 34.10 20.30
C PRO A 450 -4.60 32.81 19.59
N ALA A 451 -3.29 32.57 19.60
CA ALA A 451 -2.67 31.39 19.02
C ALA A 451 -3.20 30.08 19.62
N TYR A 452 -3.27 29.04 18.79
CA TYR A 452 -3.38 27.66 19.28
C TYR A 452 -2.08 27.24 19.97
N GLU A 453 -2.11 26.19 20.79
CA GLU A 453 -0.97 25.87 21.67
C GLU A 453 0.31 25.49 20.88
N TRP A 454 0.18 24.67 19.82
CA TRP A 454 1.29 24.20 18.97
C TRP A 454 0.79 23.52 17.69
N GLY A 455 1.70 23.31 16.71
CA GLY A 455 1.49 22.48 15.52
C GLY A 455 0.93 23.20 14.29
N TYR A 456 0.99 24.54 14.27
CA TYR A 456 0.46 25.37 13.20
C TYR A 456 1.47 26.45 12.81
N THR A 457 1.53 26.78 11.53
CA THR A 457 2.33 27.91 11.03
C THR A 457 1.56 29.21 11.21
N ASP A 458 2.28 30.33 11.19
CA ASP A 458 1.69 31.67 11.33
C ASP A 458 0.77 31.79 12.56
N ASN A 459 1.16 31.07 13.61
CA ASN A 459 0.38 30.90 14.82
C ASN A 459 1.09 31.56 16.01
N TRP A 460 2.40 31.26 16.15
CA TRP A 460 3.29 31.95 17.07
C TRP A 460 4.37 32.71 16.29
N ALA A 461 5.03 33.66 16.93
CA ALA A 461 6.18 34.35 16.36
C ALA A 461 7.24 33.33 15.89
N ASN A 462 7.92 33.63 14.78
CA ASN A 462 8.87 32.71 14.12
C ASN A 462 10.03 32.21 15.00
N THR A 463 10.32 32.88 16.13
CA THR A 463 11.37 32.50 17.09
C THR A 463 10.84 31.78 18.33
N ASP A 464 9.53 31.57 18.42
CA ASP A 464 8.89 30.87 19.52
C ASP A 464 8.80 29.37 19.20
N ALA A 465 9.35 28.53 20.09
CA ALA A 465 9.41 27.09 19.88
C ALA A 465 8.03 26.43 19.72
N ARG A 466 6.95 27.07 20.17
CA ARG A 466 5.56 26.59 19.97
C ARG A 466 5.09 26.69 18.51
N GLY A 467 5.75 27.53 17.69
CA GLY A 467 5.54 27.60 16.25
C GLY A 467 6.36 26.58 15.46
N TYR A 468 7.25 25.84 16.12
CA TYR A 468 8.05 24.81 15.44
C TYR A 468 7.25 23.54 15.24
N ILE A 469 7.57 22.81 14.18
CA ILE A 469 6.87 21.62 13.74
C ILE A 469 7.79 20.40 13.88
N ASP A 470 7.26 19.35 14.49
CA ASP A 470 7.87 18.03 14.60
C ASP A 470 7.17 17.09 13.61
N ILE A 471 7.95 16.48 12.71
CA ILE A 471 7.46 15.58 11.66
C ILE A 471 6.82 14.32 12.28
N SER A 472 7.20 13.94 13.50
CA SER A 472 6.61 12.82 14.22
C SER A 472 5.14 13.04 14.60
N TRP A 473 4.61 14.26 14.45
CA TRP A 473 3.18 14.56 14.58
C TRP A 473 2.37 14.24 13.31
N ALA A 474 3.00 13.73 12.26
CA ALA A 474 2.33 13.36 11.02
C ALA A 474 1.28 12.26 11.21
N VAL A 475 0.10 12.46 10.63
CA VAL A 475 -0.98 11.48 10.56
C VAL A 475 -1.44 11.26 9.12
N ASN A 476 -1.83 10.02 8.81
CA ASN A 476 -2.40 9.68 7.50
C ASN A 476 -3.86 10.17 7.37
N ALA A 477 -4.48 9.92 6.22
CA ALA A 477 -5.87 10.31 5.95
C ALA A 477 -6.91 9.68 6.90
N LYS A 478 -6.55 8.64 7.67
CA LYS A 478 -7.40 8.01 8.70
C LYS A 478 -7.16 8.60 10.10
N GLY A 479 -6.22 9.52 10.26
CA GLY A 479 -5.80 10.06 11.55
C GLY A 479 -4.85 9.14 12.33
N GLU A 480 -4.28 8.12 11.70
CA GLU A 480 -3.31 7.22 12.33
C GLU A 480 -1.92 7.86 12.24
N SER A 481 -1.16 7.82 13.34
CA SER A 481 0.21 8.33 13.38
C SER A 481 1.13 7.56 12.43
N VAL A 482 1.96 8.28 11.69
CA VAL A 482 2.94 7.73 10.75
C VAL A 482 4.34 8.16 11.15
N LYS A 483 5.28 7.22 11.13
CA LYS A 483 6.70 7.48 11.40
C LYS A 483 7.44 7.74 10.10
N LEU A 484 7.51 9.00 9.69
CA LEU A 484 8.30 9.44 8.54
C LEU A 484 9.78 9.54 8.92
N LYS A 485 10.69 9.20 8.00
CA LYS A 485 12.15 9.37 8.20
C LYS A 485 12.63 10.77 7.81
N GLY A 486 11.88 11.43 6.92
CA GLY A 486 12.12 12.78 6.46
C GLY A 486 11.05 13.17 5.45
N ILE A 487 11.07 14.42 5.01
CA ILE A 487 10.10 15.02 4.08
C ILE A 487 10.82 15.88 3.05
N ASP A 488 10.24 16.00 1.85
CA ASP A 488 10.78 16.82 0.76
C ASP A 488 9.82 17.96 0.38
N PHE A 489 8.53 17.78 0.70
CA PHE A 489 7.46 18.70 0.33
C PHE A 489 6.63 19.10 1.54
N ILE A 490 6.22 20.36 1.55
CA ILE A 490 5.29 20.92 2.52
C ILE A 490 4.15 21.61 1.79
N LYS A 491 2.94 21.40 2.28
CA LYS A 491 1.76 22.18 1.93
C LYS A 491 1.27 22.92 3.16
N VAL A 492 1.04 24.22 3.03
CA VAL A 492 0.38 25.03 4.06
C VAL A 492 -0.95 25.51 3.52
N TYR A 493 -2.00 25.41 4.33
CA TYR A 493 -3.30 26.00 3.99
C TYR A 493 -3.96 26.69 5.19
N ASN A 494 -4.71 27.77 4.94
CA ASN A 494 -5.40 28.49 6.00
C ASN A 494 -6.44 27.60 6.70
N SER A 495 -6.38 27.54 8.03
CA SER A 495 -7.12 26.61 8.88
C SER A 495 -8.59 26.94 9.08
N ASN A 496 -9.01 28.19 8.89
CA ASN A 496 -10.33 28.63 9.32
C ASN A 496 -10.93 29.74 8.45
N ARG A 497 -12.22 30.02 8.70
CA ARG A 497 -12.95 31.15 8.16
C ARG A 497 -13.45 31.98 9.32
N ALA A 498 -12.82 33.13 9.55
CA ALA A 498 -13.21 34.08 10.58
C ALA A 498 -12.84 35.52 10.17
N GLU A 499 -13.45 36.51 10.80
CA GLU A 499 -13.23 37.94 10.51
C GLU A 499 -13.10 38.74 11.82
N GLY A 500 -12.13 39.65 11.86
CA GLY A 500 -11.87 40.57 12.98
C GLY A 500 -12.39 41.98 12.73
N GLY A 501 -13.63 42.11 12.25
CA GLY A 501 -14.24 43.39 11.94
C GLY A 501 -13.40 44.20 10.93
N TRP A 502 -12.89 45.35 11.35
CA TRP A 502 -12.12 46.25 10.48
C TRP A 502 -10.76 45.68 10.05
N LEU A 503 -10.22 44.67 10.75
CA LEU A 503 -8.97 43.98 10.41
C LEU A 503 -9.13 43.05 9.20
N GLY A 504 -10.36 42.70 8.82
CA GLY A 504 -10.64 41.77 7.73
C GLY A 504 -10.62 40.31 8.17
N GLU A 505 -10.43 39.42 7.20
CA GLU A 505 -10.38 37.98 7.41
C GLU A 505 -9.11 37.54 8.15
N VAL A 506 -9.20 36.42 8.86
CA VAL A 506 -8.02 35.68 9.32
C VAL A 506 -7.41 34.96 8.11
N SER A 507 -6.20 35.35 7.72
CA SER A 507 -5.49 34.89 6.54
C SER A 507 -4.11 34.41 6.94
N THR A 508 -3.79 33.13 6.71
CA THR A 508 -2.42 32.67 6.88
C THR A 508 -1.50 33.33 5.86
N GLU A 509 -0.39 33.86 6.34
CA GLU A 509 0.72 34.30 5.50
C GLU A 509 1.93 33.37 5.61
N VAL A 510 2.61 33.18 4.48
CA VAL A 510 3.85 32.39 4.40
C VAL A 510 4.95 33.29 3.88
N SER A 511 6.01 33.47 4.66
CA SER A 511 7.16 34.33 4.37
C SER A 511 8.47 33.58 4.16
N GLY A 512 8.50 32.28 4.43
CA GLY A 512 9.68 31.45 4.23
C GLY A 512 9.67 30.17 5.04
N PHE A 513 10.85 29.61 5.25
CA PHE A 513 11.05 28.33 5.92
C PHE A 513 12.42 28.27 6.57
N LYS A 514 12.54 27.51 7.66
CA LYS A 514 13.81 27.11 8.24
C LYS A 514 13.79 25.64 8.65
N ASP A 515 14.75 24.86 8.15
CA ASP A 515 15.15 23.57 8.70
C ASP A 515 15.96 23.81 9.99
N LEU A 516 15.46 23.28 11.10
CA LEU A 516 16.11 23.37 12.42
C LEU A 516 17.28 22.39 12.55
N ASN A 517 17.42 21.46 11.60
CA ASN A 517 18.57 20.57 11.50
C ASN A 517 19.81 21.23 10.89
N LEU A 518 19.63 22.37 10.23
CA LEU A 518 20.69 23.14 9.59
C LEU A 518 21.08 24.35 10.45
N PRO A 519 22.35 24.79 10.38
CA PRO A 519 22.84 25.96 11.11
C PRO A 519 22.14 27.27 10.74
#